data_AF-A0A8D7A099-F1
#
_entry.id   AF-A0A8D7A099-F1
#
_cell.length_a   1.000
_cell.length_b   1.000
_cell.length_c   1.000
_cell.angle_alpha   90.00
_cell.angle_beta   90.00
_cell.angle_gamma   90.00
#
_symmetry.space_group_name_H-M   'P 1'
#
loop_
_entity.id
_entity.type
_entity.pdbx_description
1 polymer ?
#
loop_
_entity_poly.entity_id
_entity_poly.type
_entity_poly.pdbx_seq_one_letter_code
_entity_poly.pdbx_strand_id
1 'polypeptide(L)'
;MDQSSESEINDSEIDAYEEKIYRRFEAGRYKVRKTDNTCASKRSGKVKAKHRAMAKFLSNATSSTRPMVLQPSSSKSQSEELFVWPWMGVVANILTEFKNGRCIGESGSSSFPHWTGFRDAMAFENHFEADRRGKRDWLDNRFRGSNICGWVARAGDYTSAGPVGDHLSQNGDLKSVGDLAAEESSRTDRLVANLASQIEVKSKHLQELECKYNETSLSLDNMMEQRDSLLQSYNEGSHLTLPFSDHEAHG
;
A
#
# COMPACT_ATOMS: atom_id res chain seq x y z
N MET A 1 11.84 39.87 -0.91
CA MET A 1 10.38 39.93 -0.78
C MET A 1 9.80 38.83 -1.65
N ASP A 2 9.31 37.76 -1.03
CA ASP A 2 8.29 36.89 -1.63
C ASP A 2 7.33 36.54 -0.48
N GLN A 3 6.23 37.28 -0.43
CA GLN A 3 5.17 37.10 0.54
C GLN A 3 4.21 36.06 -0.03
N SER A 4 4.42 34.78 0.29
CA SER A 4 3.33 33.80 0.19
C SER A 4 2.65 33.74 1.55
N SER A 5 1.71 34.65 1.76
CA SER A 5 0.79 34.68 2.89
C SER A 5 0.02 33.36 2.96
N GLU A 6 0.47 32.42 3.79
CA GLU A 6 -0.31 31.21 4.11
C GLU A 6 -1.39 31.59 5.13
N SER A 7 -2.60 31.90 4.65
CA SER A 7 -3.76 32.11 5.51
C SER A 7 -4.14 30.84 6.28
N GLU A 8 -4.59 31.05 7.51
CA GLU A 8 -5.21 30.04 8.36
C GLU A 8 -6.58 29.66 7.78
N ILE A 9 -6.83 28.36 7.62
CA ILE A 9 -8.07 27.84 7.04
C ILE A 9 -9.09 27.72 8.17
N ASN A 10 -10.19 28.47 8.07
CA ASN A 10 -11.31 28.41 9.02
C ASN A 10 -12.13 27.12 8.82
N ASP A 11 -12.94 26.71 9.81
CA ASP A 11 -13.68 25.43 9.75
C ASP A 11 -14.60 25.30 8.53
N SER A 12 -15.11 26.41 8.00
CA SER A 12 -15.91 26.48 6.77
C SER A 12 -15.13 26.27 5.46
N GLU A 13 -13.80 26.34 5.50
CA GLU A 13 -12.91 26.13 4.35
C GLU A 13 -12.28 24.72 4.32
N ILE A 14 -12.51 23.92 5.37
CA ILE A 14 -11.98 22.56 5.51
C ILE A 14 -12.53 21.65 4.42
N ASP A 15 -13.84 21.70 4.14
CA ASP A 15 -14.47 20.86 3.11
C ASP A 15 -13.94 21.20 1.71
N ALA A 16 -13.72 22.49 1.41
CA ALA A 16 -13.14 22.92 0.14
C ALA A 16 -11.68 22.47 -0.01
N TYR A 17 -10.91 22.50 1.09
CA TYR A 17 -9.53 22.01 1.09
C TYR A 17 -9.47 20.48 1.01
N GLU A 18 -10.41 19.77 1.63
CA GLU A 18 -10.56 18.32 1.55
C GLU A 18 -10.76 17.85 0.10
N GLU A 19 -11.71 18.46 -0.61
CA GLU A 19 -12.01 18.14 -2.01
C GLU A 19 -10.77 18.34 -2.91
N LYS A 20 -10.02 19.42 -2.68
CA LYS A 20 -8.77 19.70 -3.40
C LYS A 20 -7.70 18.63 -3.17
N ILE A 21 -7.63 18.05 -1.97
CA ILE A 21 -6.70 16.97 -1.64
C ILE A 21 -7.19 15.64 -2.24
N TYR A 22 -8.48 15.34 -2.17
CA TYR A 22 -9.10 14.15 -2.74
C TYR A 22 -8.83 14.03 -4.25
N ARG A 23 -9.03 15.13 -5.00
CA ARG A 23 -8.72 15.19 -6.44
C ARG A 23 -7.24 14.93 -6.75
N ARG A 24 -6.34 15.25 -5.82
CA ARG A 24 -4.89 15.01 -5.94
C ARG A 24 -4.54 13.53 -5.74
N PHE A 25 -5.30 12.83 -4.90
CA PHE A 25 -5.20 11.37 -4.75
C PHE A 25 -5.72 10.65 -5.99
N GLU A 26 -6.89 11.02 -6.52
CA GLU A 26 -7.42 10.46 -7.78
C GLU A 26 -6.46 10.63 -8.97
N ALA A 27 -5.83 11.81 -9.08
CA ALA A 27 -4.89 12.08 -10.16
C ALA A 27 -3.50 11.43 -9.96
N GLY A 28 -3.27 10.66 -8.88
CA GLY A 28 -1.98 10.05 -8.56
C GLY A 28 -0.84 11.07 -8.31
N ARG A 29 -1.20 12.33 -8.01
CA ARG A 29 -0.26 13.47 -7.94
C ARG A 29 -0.02 13.98 -6.52
N TYR A 30 -0.49 13.23 -5.52
CA TYR A 30 -0.28 13.58 -4.12
C TYR A 30 1.17 13.31 -3.70
N LYS A 31 1.86 14.34 -3.20
CA LYS A 31 3.24 14.24 -2.69
C LYS A 31 3.25 14.41 -1.17
N VAL A 32 3.68 13.38 -0.45
CA VAL A 32 3.91 13.46 1.00
C VAL A 32 5.23 14.18 1.23
N ARG A 33 5.18 15.37 1.83
CA ARG A 33 6.38 16.04 2.34
C ARG A 33 6.61 15.56 3.77
N LYS A 34 7.84 15.10 4.08
CA LYS A 34 8.28 14.90 5.46
C LYS A 34 8.37 16.28 6.10
N THR A 35 7.52 16.55 7.08
CA THR A 35 7.61 17.79 7.85
C THR A 35 8.35 17.48 9.13
N ASP A 36 9.40 18.23 9.43
CA ASP A 36 10.06 18.15 10.73
C ASP A 36 9.04 18.53 11.83
N ASN A 37 9.06 17.77 12.92
CA ASN A 37 8.21 17.99 14.10
C ASN A 37 8.48 19.38 14.69
N THR A 38 7.74 20.39 14.24
CA THR A 38 7.72 21.73 14.84
C THR A 38 6.31 22.06 15.30
N CYS A 39 6.22 22.36 16.61
CA CYS A 39 5.11 22.77 17.47
C CYS A 39 3.68 22.84 16.89
N ALA A 40 2.78 22.13 17.58
CA ALA A 40 1.44 21.70 17.19
C ALA A 40 0.31 22.77 17.20
N SER A 41 0.60 24.05 16.97
CA SER A 41 -0.44 25.09 17.06
C SER A 41 -0.94 25.62 15.70
N LYS A 42 -0.22 25.44 14.59
CA LYS A 42 -0.57 26.08 13.29
C LYS A 42 -1.17 25.17 12.21
N ARG A 43 -1.56 23.91 12.50
CA ARG A 43 -1.81 22.87 11.46
C ARG A 43 -3.10 22.05 11.56
N SER A 44 -4.02 22.34 12.47
CA SER A 44 -5.16 21.45 12.77
C SER A 44 -6.08 21.17 11.56
N GLY A 45 -6.67 22.20 10.93
CA GLY A 45 -7.63 22.03 9.83
C GLY A 45 -7.06 21.37 8.56
N LYS A 46 -5.84 21.74 8.15
CA LYS A 46 -5.17 21.15 6.97
C LYS A 46 -4.82 19.66 7.17
N VAL A 47 -4.49 19.25 8.40
CA VAL A 47 -4.22 17.85 8.74
C VAL A 47 -5.53 17.05 8.74
N LYS A 48 -6.58 17.59 9.37
CA LYS A 48 -7.92 17.00 9.41
C LYS A 48 -8.49 16.78 8.01
N ALA A 49 -8.42 17.79 7.15
CA ALA A 49 -8.85 17.70 5.75
C ALA A 49 -8.04 16.65 4.95
N LYS A 50 -6.72 16.58 5.14
CA LYS A 50 -5.89 15.54 4.49
C LYS A 50 -6.30 14.13 4.92
N HIS A 51 -6.53 13.93 6.21
CA HIS A 51 -6.95 12.64 6.75
C HIS A 51 -8.32 12.23 6.21
N ARG A 52 -9.30 13.15 6.21
CA ARG A 52 -10.64 12.89 5.72
C ARG A 52 -10.68 12.60 4.21
N ALA A 53 -9.95 13.38 3.41
CA ALA A 53 -9.78 13.13 1.98
C ALA A 53 -9.13 11.76 1.70
N MET A 54 -8.12 11.37 2.49
CA MET A 54 -7.47 10.07 2.36
C MET A 54 -8.41 8.92 2.74
N ALA A 55 -9.19 9.07 3.81
CA ALA A 55 -10.20 8.08 4.22
C ALA A 55 -11.29 7.89 3.15
N LYS A 56 -11.80 8.99 2.56
CA LYS A 56 -12.75 8.94 1.44
C LYS A 56 -12.16 8.24 0.22
N PHE A 57 -10.92 8.55 -0.13
CA PHE A 57 -10.24 7.94 -1.29
C PHE A 57 -10.07 6.44 -1.11
N LEU A 58 -9.62 5.99 0.06
CA LEU A 58 -9.46 4.57 0.36
C LEU A 58 -10.82 3.84 0.38
N SER A 59 -11.85 4.43 1.00
CA SER A 59 -13.20 3.88 0.99
C SER A 59 -13.75 3.73 -0.44
N ASN A 60 -13.61 4.74 -1.28
CA ASN A 60 -14.06 4.67 -2.67
C ASN A 60 -13.22 3.67 -3.51
N ALA A 61 -11.90 3.58 -3.29
CA ALA A 61 -11.06 2.58 -3.95
C ALA A 61 -11.49 1.15 -3.57
N THR A 62 -11.90 0.91 -2.32
CA THR A 62 -12.44 -0.38 -1.89
C THR A 62 -13.85 -0.68 -2.43
N SER A 63 -14.68 0.33 -2.66
CA SER A 63 -16.03 0.18 -3.24
C SER A 63 -16.01 0.09 -4.78
N SER A 64 -15.06 0.75 -5.43
CA SER A 64 -14.91 0.78 -6.89
C SER A 64 -14.01 -0.32 -7.43
N THR A 65 -13.26 -1.01 -6.56
CA THR A 65 -12.70 -2.32 -6.91
C THR A 65 -13.85 -3.31 -6.97
N ARG A 66 -14.56 -3.30 -8.11
CA ARG A 66 -15.19 -4.52 -8.61
C ARG A 66 -14.11 -5.59 -8.43
N PRO A 67 -14.27 -6.60 -7.57
CA PRO A 67 -13.34 -7.69 -7.62
C PRO A 67 -13.45 -8.18 -9.07
N MET A 68 -12.35 -8.07 -9.82
CA MET A 68 -12.16 -8.95 -10.95
C MET A 68 -12.05 -10.34 -10.35
N VAL A 69 -13.19 -10.86 -9.90
CA VAL A 69 -13.44 -12.28 -9.85
C VAL A 69 -13.27 -12.67 -11.29
N LEU A 70 -12.09 -13.22 -11.61
CA LEU A 70 -12.00 -14.19 -12.68
C LEU A 70 -13.12 -15.17 -12.38
N GLN A 71 -14.26 -15.03 -13.07
CA GLN A 71 -15.30 -16.04 -13.00
C GLN A 71 -14.62 -17.33 -13.46
N PRO A 72 -14.53 -18.37 -12.61
CA PRO A 72 -14.16 -19.67 -13.12
C PRO A 72 -15.33 -20.08 -14.01
N SER A 73 -15.12 -20.04 -15.32
CA SER A 73 -16.01 -20.69 -16.27
C SER A 73 -16.11 -22.15 -15.83
N SER A 74 -17.25 -22.50 -15.25
CA SER A 74 -17.51 -23.81 -14.69
C SER A 74 -17.64 -24.83 -15.81
N SER A 75 -16.55 -25.56 -16.07
CA SER A 75 -16.60 -26.90 -16.63
C SER A 75 -15.64 -27.77 -15.83
N LYS A 76 -16.15 -28.39 -14.77
CA LYS A 76 -15.44 -29.44 -14.03
C LYS A 76 -15.34 -30.69 -14.92
N SER A 77 -14.18 -30.90 -15.55
CA SER A 77 -13.68 -32.23 -15.95
C SER A 77 -12.24 -32.18 -16.51
N GLN A 78 -11.35 -31.41 -15.90
CA GLN A 78 -9.91 -31.57 -16.13
C GLN A 78 -9.27 -31.54 -14.73
N SER A 79 -8.47 -32.56 -14.40
CA SER A 79 -7.63 -32.58 -13.22
C SER A 79 -7.00 -31.21 -13.02
N GLU A 80 -7.12 -30.61 -11.83
CA GLU A 80 -6.50 -29.32 -11.57
C GLU A 80 -5.02 -29.39 -11.95
N GLU A 81 -4.62 -28.55 -12.90
CA GLU A 81 -3.27 -28.56 -13.41
C GLU A 81 -2.31 -28.10 -12.30
N LEU A 82 -1.39 -28.98 -11.92
CA LEU A 82 -0.43 -28.71 -10.86
C LEU A 82 0.90 -28.26 -11.47
N PHE A 83 1.39 -27.14 -10.97
CA PHE A 83 2.67 -26.53 -11.31
C PHE A 83 3.67 -26.76 -10.18
N VAL A 84 4.95 -26.76 -10.52
CA VAL A 84 6.00 -26.80 -9.48
C VAL A 84 6.24 -25.39 -8.95
N TRP A 85 6.22 -25.24 -7.63
CA TRP A 85 6.41 -23.98 -6.89
C TRP A 85 7.69 -24.04 -6.04
N PRO A 86 8.59 -23.03 -6.07
CA PRO A 86 8.50 -21.79 -6.86
C PRO A 86 8.47 -22.08 -8.36
N TRP A 87 7.94 -21.14 -9.16
CA TRP A 87 7.83 -21.33 -10.61
C TRP A 87 9.16 -21.76 -11.23
N MET A 88 9.23 -23.00 -11.72
CA MET A 88 10.42 -23.57 -12.36
C MET A 88 10.17 -23.86 -13.84
N GLY A 89 11.14 -23.47 -14.67
CA GLY A 89 11.16 -23.78 -16.10
C GLY A 89 12.14 -24.91 -16.41
N VAL A 90 11.77 -25.77 -17.35
CA VAL A 90 12.66 -26.78 -17.93
C VAL A 90 13.12 -26.28 -19.29
N VAL A 91 14.43 -26.37 -19.53
CA VAL A 91 15.05 -26.06 -20.82
C VAL A 91 15.75 -27.32 -21.32
N ALA A 92 15.44 -27.75 -22.54
CA ALA A 92 15.98 -28.96 -23.15
C ALA A 92 16.71 -28.63 -24.45
N ASN A 93 17.53 -29.59 -24.91
CA ASN A 93 18.32 -29.48 -26.15
C ASN A 93 19.36 -28.34 -26.12
N ILE A 94 19.95 -28.09 -24.95
CA ILE A 94 21.07 -27.17 -24.80
C ILE A 94 22.31 -27.81 -25.44
N LEU A 95 22.89 -27.14 -26.44
CA LEU A 95 24.12 -27.58 -27.06
C LEU A 95 25.24 -27.55 -26.00
N THR A 96 25.92 -28.68 -25.80
CA THR A 96 27.02 -28.80 -24.85
C THR A 96 28.23 -29.41 -25.55
N GLU A 97 29.43 -28.91 -25.22
CA GLU A 97 30.69 -29.46 -25.70
C GLU A 97 31.13 -30.61 -24.78
N PHE A 98 31.54 -31.76 -25.33
CA PHE A 98 32.11 -32.83 -24.53
C PHE A 98 33.63 -32.68 -24.46
N LYS A 99 34.16 -32.29 -23.30
CA LYS A 99 35.60 -32.13 -23.06
C LYS A 99 36.00 -32.87 -21.78
N ASN A 100 37.05 -33.70 -21.87
CA ASN A 100 37.64 -34.42 -20.73
C ASN A 100 36.62 -35.25 -19.91
N GLY A 101 35.66 -35.90 -20.57
CA GLY A 101 34.65 -36.73 -19.89
C GLY A 101 33.50 -35.95 -19.23
N ARG A 102 33.42 -34.63 -19.43
CA ARG A 102 32.35 -33.77 -18.90
C ARG A 102 31.69 -32.98 -20.04
N CYS A 103 30.36 -32.85 -19.99
CA CYS A 103 29.64 -31.88 -20.82
C CYS A 103 29.87 -30.46 -20.28
N ILE A 104 30.42 -29.57 -21.09
CA ILE A 104 30.66 -28.16 -20.82
C ILE A 104 29.69 -27.35 -21.71
N GLY A 105 28.70 -26.71 -21.10
CA GLY A 105 27.84 -25.72 -21.78
C GLY A 105 28.26 -24.30 -21.41
N GLU A 106 27.81 -23.31 -22.19
CA GLU A 106 27.85 -21.92 -21.75
C GLU A 106 27.09 -21.81 -20.42
N SER A 107 27.75 -21.26 -19.39
CA SER A 107 27.08 -21.02 -18.12
C SER A 107 25.98 -19.99 -18.36
N GLY A 108 24.72 -20.42 -18.37
CA GLY A 108 23.62 -19.50 -18.12
C GLY A 108 23.93 -18.76 -16.83
N SER A 109 23.77 -17.43 -16.81
CA SER A 109 23.98 -16.65 -15.59
C SER A 109 23.13 -17.27 -14.47
N SER A 110 23.77 -17.76 -13.41
CA SER A 110 23.16 -18.57 -12.35
C SER A 110 22.17 -17.82 -11.43
N SER A 111 21.81 -16.58 -11.78
CA SER A 111 20.57 -15.99 -11.29
C SER A 111 19.48 -16.40 -12.25
N PHE A 112 18.80 -17.51 -11.93
CA PHE A 112 17.48 -17.77 -12.51
C PHE A 112 16.67 -16.47 -12.44
N PRO A 113 16.04 -16.02 -13.54
CA PRO A 113 15.13 -14.90 -13.48
C PRO A 113 14.15 -15.18 -12.35
N HIS A 114 14.07 -14.27 -11.38
CA HIS A 114 13.06 -14.39 -10.34
C HIS A 114 11.72 -14.23 -11.06
N TRP A 115 11.09 -15.34 -11.45
CA TRP A 115 9.72 -15.35 -11.95
C TRP A 115 8.87 -14.83 -10.78
N THR A 116 8.59 -13.53 -10.77
CA THR A 116 7.96 -12.87 -9.61
C THR A 116 6.48 -13.24 -9.47
N GLY A 117 5.93 -13.91 -10.48
CA GLY A 117 4.61 -14.49 -10.43
C GLY A 117 4.26 -15.30 -11.68
N PHE A 118 3.01 -15.75 -11.70
CA PHE A 118 2.43 -16.59 -12.75
C PHE A 118 2.61 -16.00 -14.17
N ARG A 119 2.49 -14.68 -14.31
CA ARG A 119 2.60 -14.01 -15.62
C ARG A 119 3.96 -14.20 -16.25
N ASP A 120 5.02 -14.06 -15.46
CA ASP A 120 6.38 -14.20 -15.97
C ASP A 120 6.59 -15.66 -16.39
N ALA A 121 6.21 -16.63 -15.53
CA ALA A 121 6.35 -18.06 -15.82
C ALA A 121 5.59 -18.46 -17.10
N MET A 122 4.37 -17.96 -17.29
CA MET A 122 3.62 -18.23 -18.51
C MET A 122 4.21 -17.51 -19.73
N ALA A 123 4.79 -16.33 -19.59
CA ALA A 123 5.46 -15.63 -20.68
C ALA A 123 6.68 -16.42 -21.21
N PHE A 124 7.42 -17.07 -20.31
CA PHE A 124 8.48 -18.00 -20.68
C PHE A 124 7.98 -19.14 -21.55
N GLU A 125 6.95 -19.86 -21.11
CA GLU A 125 6.42 -21.00 -21.87
C GLU A 125 5.86 -20.56 -23.22
N ASN A 126 5.05 -19.49 -23.22
CA ASN A 126 4.48 -18.93 -24.44
C ASN A 126 5.55 -18.52 -25.45
N HIS A 127 6.72 -18.04 -25.00
CA HIS A 127 7.83 -17.70 -25.89
C HIS A 127 8.33 -18.92 -26.67
N PHE A 128 8.48 -20.07 -26.01
CA PHE A 128 8.90 -21.30 -26.69
C PHE A 128 7.76 -21.94 -27.49
N GLU A 129 6.53 -21.89 -26.99
CA GLU A 129 5.36 -22.45 -27.65
C GLU A 129 5.01 -21.72 -28.96
N ALA A 130 5.15 -20.39 -29.00
CA ALA A 130 4.92 -19.58 -30.20
C ALA A 130 5.76 -20.04 -31.41
N ASP A 131 6.97 -20.55 -31.14
CA ASP A 131 7.89 -21.06 -32.17
C ASP A 131 7.83 -22.60 -32.33
N ARG A 132 6.83 -23.28 -31.74
CA ARG A 132 6.72 -24.75 -31.69
C ARG A 132 7.94 -25.43 -31.08
N ARG A 133 8.46 -24.85 -30.00
CA ARG A 133 9.57 -25.36 -29.18
C ARG A 133 9.12 -25.63 -27.74
N GLY A 134 7.83 -25.89 -27.55
CA GLY A 134 7.28 -26.30 -26.26
C GLY A 134 7.53 -27.79 -25.97
N LYS A 135 7.09 -28.24 -24.80
CA LYS A 135 7.24 -29.65 -24.35
C LYS A 135 6.66 -30.65 -25.34
N ARG A 136 5.47 -30.38 -25.88
CA ARG A 136 4.79 -31.27 -26.83
C ARG A 136 5.61 -31.46 -28.09
N ASP A 137 6.09 -30.36 -28.68
CA ASP A 137 6.91 -30.42 -29.88
C ASP A 137 8.27 -31.08 -29.62
N TRP A 138 8.83 -30.90 -28.40
CA TRP A 138 10.03 -31.62 -27.97
C TRP A 138 9.81 -33.14 -27.89
N LEU A 139 8.69 -33.60 -27.32
CA LEU A 139 8.34 -35.01 -27.24
C LEU A 139 8.08 -35.64 -28.62
N ASP A 140 7.38 -34.91 -29.49
CA ASP A 140 7.00 -35.38 -30.82
C ASP A 140 8.20 -35.41 -31.80
N ASN A 141 9.19 -34.54 -31.59
CA ASN A 141 10.26 -34.29 -32.56
C ASN A 141 11.67 -34.46 -31.98
N ARG A 142 11.86 -35.43 -31.08
CA ARG A 142 13.11 -35.69 -30.32
C ARG A 142 14.42 -35.82 -31.12
N PHE A 143 14.38 -35.77 -32.46
CA PHE A 143 15.53 -36.07 -33.33
C PHE A 143 15.68 -35.17 -34.58
N ARG A 144 14.93 -34.06 -34.74
CA ARG A 144 15.04 -33.24 -35.99
C ARG A 144 15.39 -31.75 -35.82
N GLY A 145 15.55 -31.23 -34.61
CA GLY A 145 15.90 -29.81 -34.39
C GLY A 145 17.09 -29.64 -33.45
N SER A 146 18.00 -28.73 -33.77
CA SER A 146 19.08 -28.26 -32.87
C SER A 146 18.63 -27.14 -31.93
N ASN A 147 17.35 -26.78 -31.97
CA ASN A 147 16.83 -25.63 -31.25
C ASN A 147 16.50 -25.98 -29.80
N ILE A 148 16.81 -25.07 -28.90
CA ILE A 148 16.47 -25.17 -27.49
C ILE A 148 14.95 -25.14 -27.33
N CYS A 149 14.42 -26.04 -26.51
CA CYS A 149 13.00 -26.10 -26.14
C CYS A 149 12.83 -25.68 -24.68
N GLY A 150 11.67 -25.13 -24.33
CA GLY A 150 11.39 -24.63 -22.99
C GLY A 150 9.92 -24.74 -22.61
N TRP A 151 9.64 -25.06 -21.34
CA TRP A 151 8.29 -25.12 -20.77
C TRP A 151 8.30 -24.94 -19.26
N VAL A 152 7.17 -24.53 -18.69
CA VAL A 152 6.99 -24.50 -17.22
C VAL A 152 6.77 -25.92 -16.70
N ALA A 153 7.47 -26.27 -15.62
CA ALA A 153 7.41 -27.60 -15.02
C ALA A 153 6.03 -27.87 -14.40
N ARG A 154 5.48 -29.06 -14.70
CA ARG A 154 4.19 -29.54 -14.19
C ARG A 154 4.33 -30.88 -13.47
N ALA A 155 3.22 -31.41 -12.94
CA ALA A 155 3.17 -32.73 -12.27
C ALA A 155 3.87 -33.86 -13.03
N GLY A 156 3.76 -33.89 -14.36
CA GLY A 156 4.42 -34.91 -15.18
C GLY A 156 5.94 -34.76 -15.24
N ASP A 157 6.48 -33.54 -15.13
CA ASP A 157 7.94 -33.30 -15.03
C ASP A 157 8.42 -33.62 -13.61
N TYR A 158 7.65 -33.21 -12.60
CA TYR A 158 7.95 -33.42 -11.19
C TYR A 158 8.05 -34.91 -10.83
N THR A 159 7.15 -35.73 -11.36
CA THR A 159 7.15 -37.19 -11.13
C THR A 159 7.98 -37.98 -12.15
N SER A 160 8.65 -37.28 -13.08
CA SER A 160 9.47 -37.95 -14.09
C SER A 160 10.70 -38.61 -13.46
N ALA A 161 11.06 -39.79 -13.95
CA ALA A 161 12.28 -40.45 -13.51
C ALA A 161 13.51 -39.76 -14.12
N GLY A 162 14.53 -39.54 -13.29
CA GLY A 162 15.83 -39.01 -13.70
C GLY A 162 16.10 -37.58 -13.21
N PRO A 163 17.21 -36.97 -13.67
CA PRO A 163 17.76 -35.76 -13.05
C PRO A 163 16.80 -34.57 -13.00
N VAL A 164 15.89 -34.46 -13.98
CA VAL A 164 14.91 -33.37 -14.03
C VAL A 164 13.88 -33.52 -12.91
N GLY A 165 13.20 -34.67 -12.78
CA GLY A 165 12.22 -34.88 -11.72
C GLY A 165 12.84 -34.90 -10.32
N ASP A 166 14.05 -35.47 -10.19
CA ASP A 166 14.81 -35.45 -8.93
C ASP A 166 15.10 -34.01 -8.49
N HIS A 167 15.52 -33.13 -9.42
CA HIS A 167 15.78 -31.72 -9.11
C HIS A 167 14.50 -30.97 -8.76
N LEU A 168 13.41 -31.18 -9.51
CA LEU A 168 12.14 -30.50 -9.29
C LEU A 168 11.54 -30.86 -7.92
N SER A 169 11.59 -32.14 -7.53
CA SER A 169 11.06 -32.61 -6.25
C SER A 169 11.93 -32.26 -5.04
N GLN A 170 13.23 -32.04 -5.23
CA GLN A 170 14.11 -31.56 -4.16
C GLN A 170 13.98 -30.04 -3.90
N ASN A 171 13.55 -29.27 -4.90
CA ASN A 171 13.60 -27.79 -4.87
C ASN A 171 12.23 -27.11 -4.99
N GLY A 172 11.14 -27.88 -5.07
CA GLY A 172 9.80 -27.30 -5.13
C GLY A 172 8.70 -28.30 -4.76
N ASP A 173 7.48 -27.78 -4.69
CA ASP A 173 6.27 -28.50 -4.37
C ASP A 173 5.26 -28.39 -5.51
N LEU A 174 4.37 -29.37 -5.65
CA LEU A 174 3.24 -29.25 -6.58
C LEU A 174 2.12 -28.40 -5.97
N LYS A 175 1.69 -27.37 -6.68
CA LYS A 175 0.57 -26.50 -6.30
C LYS A 175 -0.36 -26.26 -7.47
N SER A 176 -1.66 -26.16 -7.20
CA SER A 176 -2.63 -25.70 -8.20
C SER A 176 -2.59 -24.18 -8.34
N VAL A 177 -3.09 -23.66 -9.46
CA VAL A 177 -3.31 -22.21 -9.61
C VAL A 177 -4.27 -21.67 -8.55
N GLY A 178 -5.24 -22.47 -8.11
CA GLY A 178 -6.18 -22.12 -7.05
C GLY A 178 -5.48 -21.91 -5.70
N ASP A 179 -4.60 -22.84 -5.32
CA ASP A 179 -3.83 -22.76 -4.08
C ASP A 179 -2.91 -21.53 -4.08
N LEU A 180 -2.20 -21.31 -5.20
CA LEU A 180 -1.31 -20.17 -5.35
C LEU A 180 -2.06 -18.83 -5.27
N ALA A 181 -3.21 -18.72 -5.95
CA ALA A 181 -4.05 -17.53 -5.91
C ALA A 181 -4.62 -17.28 -4.50
N ALA A 182 -5.04 -18.34 -3.79
CA ALA A 182 -5.51 -18.22 -2.41
C ALA A 182 -4.40 -17.78 -1.45
N GLU A 183 -3.18 -18.30 -1.62
CA GLU A 183 -2.01 -17.93 -0.82
C GLU A 183 -1.58 -16.46 -1.07
N GLU A 184 -1.68 -15.99 -2.31
CA GLU A 184 -1.41 -14.59 -2.67
C GLU A 184 -2.48 -13.64 -2.11
N SER A 185 -3.77 -14.00 -2.24
CA SER A 185 -4.88 -13.25 -1.66
C SER A 185 -4.72 -13.13 -0.15
N SER A 186 -4.47 -14.23 0.55
CA SER A 186 -4.30 -14.26 2.00
C SER A 186 -3.14 -13.38 2.49
N ARG A 187 -2.01 -13.36 1.76
CA ARG A 187 -0.89 -12.44 2.06
C ARG A 187 -1.31 -10.98 1.94
N THR A 188 -2.05 -10.65 0.89
CA THR A 188 -2.55 -9.29 0.64
C THR A 188 -3.54 -8.88 1.71
N ASP A 189 -4.51 -9.73 2.03
CA ASP A 189 -5.51 -9.50 3.07
C ASP A 189 -4.86 -9.25 4.44
N ARG A 190 -3.80 -10.00 4.77
CA ARG A 190 -3.04 -9.78 6.00
C ARG A 190 -2.36 -8.41 6.04
N LEU A 191 -1.78 -7.97 4.92
CA LEU A 191 -1.17 -6.63 4.82
C LEU A 191 -2.23 -5.54 4.95
N VAL A 192 -3.37 -5.70 4.28
CA VAL A 192 -4.50 -4.77 4.37
C VAL A 192 -5.04 -4.70 5.79
N ALA A 193 -5.24 -5.83 6.47
CA ALA A 193 -5.70 -5.89 7.85
C ALA A 193 -4.72 -5.20 8.82
N ASN A 194 -3.42 -5.42 8.64
CA ASN A 194 -2.40 -4.76 9.46
C ASN A 194 -2.45 -3.23 9.29
N LEU A 195 -2.49 -2.76 8.04
CA LEU A 195 -2.59 -1.33 7.74
C LEU A 195 -3.89 -0.72 8.27
N ALA A 196 -5.01 -1.43 8.12
CA ALA A 196 -6.31 -0.99 8.66
C ALA A 196 -6.26 -0.84 10.19
N SER A 197 -5.64 -1.79 10.90
CA SER A 197 -5.44 -1.71 12.35
C SER A 197 -4.58 -0.50 12.73
N GLN A 198 -3.51 -0.21 11.99
CA GLN A 198 -2.70 0.99 12.23
C GLN A 198 -3.47 2.29 11.99
N ILE A 199 -4.35 2.32 10.97
CA ILE A 199 -5.21 3.46 10.69
C ILE A 199 -6.20 3.67 11.85
N GLU A 200 -6.80 2.60 12.37
CA GLU A 200 -7.75 2.67 13.47
C GLU A 200 -7.10 3.22 14.75
N VAL A 201 -5.93 2.69 15.12
CA VAL A 201 -5.18 3.16 16.30
C VAL A 201 -4.85 4.65 16.18
N LYS A 202 -4.36 5.08 15.01
CA LYS A 202 -4.04 6.50 14.77
C LYS A 202 -5.29 7.38 14.77
N SER A 203 -6.40 6.89 14.25
CA SER A 203 -7.68 7.62 14.23
C SER A 203 -8.21 7.84 15.64
N LYS A 204 -8.17 6.81 16.50
CA LYS A 204 -8.54 6.92 17.93
C LYS A 204 -7.67 7.94 18.67
N HIS A 205 -6.35 7.89 18.46
CA HIS A 205 -5.44 8.83 19.10
C HIS A 205 -5.69 10.30 18.67
N LEU A 206 -5.99 10.53 17.39
CA LEU A 206 -6.36 11.86 16.92
C LEU A 206 -7.65 12.37 17.58
N GLN A 207 -8.65 11.52 17.75
CA GLN A 207 -9.89 11.86 18.45
C GLN A 207 -9.64 12.25 19.91
N GLU A 208 -8.80 11.49 20.63
CA GLU A 208 -8.43 11.80 22.01
C GLU A 208 -7.75 13.17 22.14
N LEU A 209 -6.88 13.52 21.19
CA LEU A 209 -6.22 14.82 21.16
C LEU A 209 -7.20 15.96 20.89
N GLU A 210 -8.17 15.75 19.99
CA GLU A 210 -9.23 16.72 19.70
C GLU A 210 -10.13 16.97 20.93
N CYS A 211 -10.50 15.90 21.66
CA CYS A 211 -11.25 16.03 22.91
C CYS A 211 -10.48 16.86 23.95
N LYS A 212 -9.21 16.52 24.22
CA LYS A 212 -8.37 17.26 25.19
C LYS A 212 -8.18 18.73 24.81
N TYR A 213 -8.01 19.01 23.52
CA TYR A 213 -7.92 20.37 23.03
C TYR A 213 -9.21 21.16 23.31
N ASN A 214 -10.37 20.60 23.00
CA ASN A 214 -11.65 21.27 23.24
C ASN A 214 -11.92 21.50 24.73
N GLU A 215 -11.59 20.52 25.59
CA GLU A 215 -11.69 20.65 27.05
C GLU A 215 -10.82 21.80 27.58
N THR A 216 -9.56 21.88 27.15
CA THR A 216 -8.64 22.95 27.58
C THR A 216 -9.05 24.32 27.06
N SER A 217 -9.55 24.41 25.82
CA SER A 217 -10.08 25.65 25.26
C SER A 217 -11.28 26.15 26.06
N LEU A 218 -12.25 25.28 26.34
CA LEU A 218 -13.44 25.65 27.12
C LEU A 218 -13.07 26.09 28.54
N SER A 219 -12.12 25.40 29.18
CA SER A 219 -11.61 25.80 30.48
C SER A 219 -10.92 27.16 30.46
N LEU A 220 -10.22 27.50 29.37
CA LEU A 220 -9.57 28.80 29.20
C LEU A 220 -10.61 29.91 29.03
N ASP A 221 -11.60 29.70 28.18
CA ASP A 221 -12.70 30.66 27.94
C ASP A 221 -13.43 31.00 29.24
N ASN A 222 -13.76 29.98 30.04
CA ASN A 222 -14.37 30.17 31.36
C ASN A 222 -13.50 31.03 32.31
N MET A 223 -12.18 30.82 32.33
CA MET A 223 -11.27 31.63 33.15
C MET A 223 -11.17 33.08 32.65
N MET A 224 -11.23 33.29 31.34
CA MET A 224 -11.25 34.64 30.76
C MET A 224 -12.54 35.39 31.11
N GLU A 225 -13.69 34.73 31.05
CA GLU A 225 -14.98 35.30 31.48
C GLU A 225 -14.97 35.68 32.97
N GLN A 226 -14.42 34.83 33.83
CA GLN A 226 -14.27 35.13 35.26
C GLN A 226 -13.37 36.36 35.50
N ARG A 227 -12.26 36.47 34.76
CA ARG A 227 -11.37 37.63 34.83
C ARG A 227 -12.09 38.91 34.39
N ASP A 228 -12.83 38.85 33.29
CA ASP A 228 -13.52 40.03 32.73
C ASP A 228 -14.61 40.55 33.66
N SER A 229 -15.35 39.63 34.30
CA SER A 229 -16.31 39.96 35.36
C SER A 229 -15.64 40.70 36.54
N LEU A 230 -14.48 40.23 36.99
CA LEU A 230 -13.72 40.89 38.06
C LEU A 230 -13.26 42.30 37.66
N LEU A 231 -12.69 42.45 36.46
CA LEU A 231 -12.24 43.74 35.94
C LEU A 231 -13.39 44.75 35.82
N GLN A 232 -14.56 44.28 35.37
CA GLN A 232 -15.74 45.11 35.25
C GLN A 232 -16.22 45.61 36.62
N SER A 233 -16.27 44.73 37.63
CA SER A 233 -16.66 45.12 39.00
C SER A 233 -15.71 46.16 39.64
N TYR A 234 -14.41 46.06 39.38
CA TYR A 234 -13.41 47.00 39.89
C TYR A 234 -13.53 48.39 39.23
N ASN A 235 -13.74 48.41 37.91
CA ASN A 235 -13.91 49.65 37.15
C ASN A 235 -15.23 50.37 37.49
N GLU A 236 -16.30 49.63 37.79
CA GLU A 236 -17.58 50.20 38.23
C GLU A 236 -17.49 50.74 39.68
N GLY A 237 -16.78 50.05 40.58
CA GLY A 237 -16.59 50.49 41.97
C GLY A 237 -15.69 51.74 42.12
N SER A 238 -14.73 51.94 41.23
CA SER A 238 -13.82 53.10 41.25
C SER A 238 -14.48 54.42 40.82
N HIS A 239 -15.66 54.38 40.18
CA HIS A 239 -16.45 55.57 39.86
C HIS A 239 -17.32 56.06 41.04
N LEU A 240 -17.41 55.30 42.14
CA LEU A 240 -18.23 55.62 43.32
C LEU A 240 -17.46 56.27 44.48
N THR A 241 -16.13 56.41 44.39
CA THR A 241 -15.29 56.98 45.46
C THR A 241 -14.41 58.14 44.97
N LEU A 242 -15.02 59.30 44.69
CA LEU A 242 -14.35 60.60 44.84
C LEU A 242 -15.31 61.58 45.53
N PRO A 243 -15.28 61.71 46.87
CA PRO A 243 -15.82 62.89 47.51
C PRO A 243 -14.85 64.05 47.28
N PHE A 244 -15.32 65.03 46.51
CA PHE A 244 -14.82 66.40 46.52
C PHE A 244 -14.63 66.83 47.98
N SER A 245 -13.38 67.06 48.40
CA SER A 245 -13.10 67.74 49.66
C SER A 245 -12.73 69.18 49.34
N ASP A 246 -13.74 70.05 49.30
CA ASP A 246 -13.49 71.48 49.44
C ASP A 246 -13.00 71.71 50.87
N HIS A 247 -11.74 72.13 50.98
CA HIS A 247 -11.23 72.71 52.22
C HIS A 247 -10.73 74.12 51.90
N GLU A 248 -11.66 75.07 51.80
CA GLU A 248 -11.35 76.47 52.06
C GLU A 248 -11.26 76.66 53.57
N ALA A 249 -10.03 76.81 54.04
CA ALA A 249 -9.71 77.39 55.33
C ALA A 249 -8.96 78.69 55.06
N HIS A 250 -9.53 79.83 55.43
CA HIS A 250 -8.91 81.09 55.89
C HIS A 250 -10.11 82.02 56.17
N GLY A 251 -10.35 82.48 57.40
CA GLY A 251 -9.44 83.30 58.20
C GLY A 251 -9.98 84.72 58.15
#